data_AF-A0A5C7PQA0-F1
#
_entry.id   AF-A0A5C7PQA0-F1
#
_cell.length_a   1.000
_cell.length_b   1.000
_cell.length_c   1.000
_cell.angle_alpha   90.00
_cell.angle_beta   90.00
_cell.angle_gamma   90.00
#
_symmetry.space_group_name_H-M   'P 1'
#
loop_
_entity.id
_entity.type
_entity.pdbx_description
1 polymer ?
#
loop_
_entity_poly.entity_id
_entity_poly.type
_entity_poly.pdbx_seq_one_letter_code
_entity_poly.pdbx_strand_id
1 'polypeptide(L)'
;MAVEYIVLCGQIVGSEKTGFDTVYGFDGKRYADRAEAIKDGFKIRESDDFNIGVVKNGKLTSIDWMEQVVDTEPKLMKKIANQIGL
;
A
#
# COMPACT_ATOMS: atom_id res chain seq x y z
N MET A 1 -12.02 17.18 -2.56
CA MET A 1 -11.14 16.22 -3.26
C MET A 1 -11.39 14.86 -2.63
N ALA A 2 -11.69 13.83 -3.42
CA ALA A 2 -11.96 12.51 -2.87
C ALA A 2 -10.65 11.84 -2.42
N VAL A 3 -10.65 11.32 -1.20
CA VAL A 3 -9.58 10.46 -0.67
C VAL A 3 -10.06 9.04 -0.86
N GLU A 4 -9.19 8.19 -1.38
CA GLU A 4 -9.44 6.75 -1.51
C GLU A 4 -8.39 5.98 -0.71
N TYR A 5 -8.77 4.79 -0.26
CA TYR A 5 -7.91 3.86 0.44
C TYR A 5 -7.78 2.58 -0.38
N ILE A 6 -6.56 2.06 -0.46
CA ILE A 6 -6.23 0.81 -1.16
C ILE A 6 -5.46 -0.12 -0.24
N VAL A 7 -5.62 -1.42 -0.41
CA VAL A 7 -4.82 -2.42 0.32
C VAL A 7 -3.53 -2.68 -0.48
N LEU A 8 -2.39 -2.52 0.19
CA LEU A 8 -1.07 -2.78 -0.36
C LEU A 8 -0.44 -3.99 0.34
N CYS A 9 -0.13 -5.03 -0.43
CA CYS A 9 0.49 -6.24 0.09
C CYS A 9 1.99 -6.21 -0.22
N GLY A 10 2.81 -5.92 0.79
CA GLY A 10 4.26 -5.95 0.68
C GLY A 10 4.81 -7.37 0.67
N GLN A 11 5.83 -7.60 -0.16
CA GLN A 11 6.60 -8.83 -0.22
C GLN A 11 8.08 -8.49 -0.34
N ILE A 12 8.94 -9.27 0.32
CA ILE A 12 10.39 -9.17 0.12
C ILE A 12 10.77 -10.05 -1.08
N VAL A 13 11.48 -9.48 -2.03
CA VAL A 13 12.06 -10.18 -3.19
C VAL A 13 13.57 -10.03 -3.18
N GLY A 14 14.26 -11.04 -3.71
CA GLY A 14 15.71 -11.01 -3.89
C GLY A 14 16.44 -12.17 -3.21
N SER A 15 17.73 -11.97 -2.99
CA SER A 15 18.66 -12.98 -2.47
C SER A 15 19.92 -12.30 -1.93
N GLU A 16 20.78 -13.04 -1.21
CA GLU A 16 22.07 -12.51 -0.74
C GLU A 16 22.96 -11.97 -1.89
N LYS A 17 22.82 -12.50 -3.11
CA LYS A 17 23.62 -12.06 -4.26
C LYS A 17 23.12 -10.77 -4.89
N THR A 18 21.81 -10.51 -4.82
CA THR A 18 21.15 -9.40 -5.52
C THR A 18 20.69 -8.29 -4.57
N GLY A 19 20.79 -8.52 -3.26
CA GLY A 19 20.11 -7.73 -2.25
C GLY A 19 18.62 -8.10 -2.15
N PHE A 20 17.99 -7.55 -1.13
CA PHE A 20 16.55 -7.67 -0.87
C PHE A 20 15.87 -6.32 -1.12
N ASP A 21 14.66 -6.37 -1.67
CA ASP A 21 13.81 -5.20 -1.86
C ASP A 21 12.36 -5.54 -1.48
N THR A 22 11.61 -4.51 -1.08
CA THR A 22 10.17 -4.63 -0.85
C THR A 22 9.43 -4.26 -2.13
N VAL A 23 8.58 -5.17 -2.60
CA VAL A 23 7.64 -4.92 -3.69
C VAL A 23 6.22 -4.95 -3.15
N TYR A 24 5.39 -4.04 -3.64
CA TYR A 24 3.99 -3.93 -3.23
C TYR A 24 3.06 -4.40 -4.34
N GLY A 25 2.10 -5.25 -3.98
CA GLY A 25 0.98 -5.63 -4.83
C GLY A 25 -0.31 -4.88 -4.45
N PHE A 26 -1.20 -4.73 -5.43
CA PHE A 26 -2.50 -4.10 -5.31
C PHE A 26 -3.52 -4.88 -6.15
N ASP A 27 -4.69 -5.19 -5.58
CA ASP A 27 -5.73 -6.00 -6.23
C ASP A 27 -6.73 -5.19 -7.08
N GLY A 28 -6.57 -3.87 -7.15
CA GLY A 28 -7.44 -2.97 -7.91
C GLY A 28 -8.60 -2.36 -7.11
N LYS A 29 -8.90 -2.85 -5.90
CA LYS A 29 -10.04 -2.37 -5.12
C LYS A 29 -9.78 -1.04 -4.42
N ARG A 30 -10.75 -0.14 -4.49
CA ARG A 30 -10.68 1.19 -3.88
C ARG A 30 -11.82 1.38 -2.89
N TYR A 31 -11.51 2.02 -1.78
CA TYR A 31 -12.45 2.24 -0.69
C TYR A 31 -12.57 3.73 -0.39
N ALA A 32 -13.78 4.19 -0.12
CA ALA A 32 -14.02 5.55 0.38
C ALA A 32 -13.79 5.65 1.90
N ASP A 33 -13.88 4.52 2.60
CA ASP A 33 -13.64 4.40 4.05
C ASP A 33 -12.39 3.56 4.31
N ARG A 34 -11.51 4.07 5.17
CA ARG A 34 -10.30 3.38 5.62
C ARG A 34 -10.64 2.08 6.36
N ALA A 35 -11.68 2.08 7.20
CA ALA A 35 -12.04 0.93 8.01
C ALA A 35 -12.45 -0.27 7.12
N GLU A 36 -13.09 0.00 5.99
CA GLU A 36 -13.43 -1.02 5.00
C GLU A 36 -12.17 -1.59 4.33
N ALA A 37 -11.23 -0.74 3.93
CA ALA A 37 -9.95 -1.18 3.37
C ALA A 37 -9.17 -2.04 4.37
N ILE A 38 -9.10 -1.65 5.64
CA ILE A 38 -8.46 -2.43 6.71
C ILE A 38 -9.13 -3.79 6.87
N LYS A 39 -10.47 -3.81 6.94
CA LYS A 39 -11.23 -5.05 7.06
C LYS A 39 -11.00 -5.99 5.87
N ASP A 40 -10.88 -5.47 4.65
CA ASP A 40 -10.57 -6.30 3.48
C ASP A 40 -9.11 -6.76 3.49
N GLY A 41 -8.17 -5.93 3.93
CA GLY A 41 -6.76 -6.30 4.09
C GLY A 41 -6.58 -7.51 5.01
N PHE A 42 -7.29 -7.54 6.14
CA PHE A 42 -7.30 -8.71 7.03
C PHE A 42 -7.83 -9.97 6.34
N LYS A 43 -8.79 -9.86 5.42
CA LYS A 43 -9.29 -11.02 4.66
C LYS A 43 -8.30 -11.47 3.59
N ILE A 44 -7.61 -10.53 2.95
CA ILE A 44 -6.64 -10.82 1.88
C ILE A 44 -5.38 -11.49 2.45
N ARG A 45 -4.92 -11.04 3.62
CA ARG A 45 -3.64 -11.48 4.21
C ARG A 45 -3.77 -12.49 5.32
N GLU A 46 -4.96 -12.60 5.91
CA GLU A 46 -5.19 -13.38 7.13
C GLU A 46 -4.28 -12.95 8.30
N SER A 47 -3.71 -11.74 8.23
CA SER A 47 -2.86 -11.08 9.22
C SER A 47 -2.93 -9.55 9.07
N ASP A 48 -2.27 -8.81 9.97
CA ASP A 48 -2.09 -7.35 9.90
C ASP A 48 -0.86 -6.93 9.07
N ASP A 49 -0.18 -7.87 8.40
CA ASP A 49 0.98 -7.60 7.54
C ASP A 49 0.55 -7.08 6.16
N PHE A 50 -0.08 -5.90 6.16
CA PHE A 50 -0.37 -5.09 4.98
C PHE A 50 -0.35 -3.60 5.31
N ASN A 51 -0.27 -2.79 4.27
CA ASN A 51 -0.40 -1.35 4.38
C ASN A 51 -1.70 -0.86 3.73
N ILE A 52 -2.17 0.30 4.19
CA ILE A 52 -3.20 1.07 3.52
C ILE A 52 -2.52 2.18 2.73
N GLY A 53 -2.65 2.15 1.41
CA GLY A 53 -2.26 3.27 0.57
C GLY A 53 -3.33 4.36 0.62
N VAL A 54 -2.94 5.60 0.91
CA VAL A 54 -3.84 6.76 0.81
C VAL A 54 -3.66 7.42 -0.54
N VAL A 55 -4.72 7.43 -1.35
CA VAL A 55 -4.71 8.00 -2.69
C VAL A 55 -5.52 9.30 -2.71
N LYS A 56 -4.90 10.39 -3.16
CA LYS A 56 -5.55 11.71 -3.30
C LYS A 56 -5.40 12.18 -4.74
N ASN A 57 -6.52 12.42 -5.42
CA ASN A 57 -6.55 12.82 -6.83
C ASN A 57 -5.71 11.87 -7.72
N GLY A 58 -5.86 10.55 -7.50
CA GLY A 58 -5.13 9.52 -8.25
C GLY A 58 -3.66 9.37 -7.88
N LYS A 59 -3.13 10.08 -6.87
CA LYS A 59 -1.73 9.96 -6.44
C LYS A 59 -1.63 9.30 -5.08
N LEU A 60 -0.73 8.32 -4.94
CA LEU A 60 -0.37 7.75 -3.64
C LEU A 60 0.37 8.81 -2.80
N THR A 61 -0.17 9.13 -1.62
CA THR A 61 0.36 10.18 -0.74
C THR A 61 0.99 9.67 0.55
N SER A 62 0.56 8.50 1.02
CA SER A 62 1.15 7.83 2.18
C SER A 62 0.90 6.33 2.10
N ILE A 63 1.74 5.58 2.80
CA ILE A 63 1.43 4.24 3.26
C ILE A 63 1.24 4.28 4.77
N ASP A 64 0.17 3.65 5.20
CA ASP A 64 -0.23 3.61 6.59
C ASP A 64 -0.26 2.15 7.04
N TRP A 65 0.01 1.90 8.32
CA TRP A 65 -0.28 0.64 8.98
C TRP A 65 -1.51 0.86 9.86
N MET A 66 -2.63 0.28 9.43
CA MET A 66 -3.95 0.57 9.99
C MET A 66 -4.24 2.08 9.92
N GLU A 67 -4.31 2.76 11.06
CA GLU A 67 -4.54 4.20 11.14
C GLU A 67 -3.26 5.04 11.23
N GLN A 68 -2.10 4.40 11.38
CA GLN A 68 -0.84 5.07 11.64
C GLN A 68 -0.08 5.30 10.34
N VAL A 69 0.30 6.55 10.06
CA VAL A 69 1.14 6.87 8.90
C VAL A 69 2.53 6.29 9.12
N VAL A 70 2.99 5.43 8.19
CA VAL A 70 4.30 4.79 8.24
C VAL A 70 5.31 5.56 7.42
N ASP A 71 4.94 5.93 6.19
CA ASP A 71 5.83 6.65 5.29
C ASP A 71 5.07 7.57 4.33
N THR A 72 5.69 8.71 4.02
CA THR A 72 5.21 9.74 3.09
C THR A 72 6.31 10.22 2.14
N GLU A 73 7.47 9.56 2.12
CA GLU A 73 8.64 9.98 1.35
C GLU A 73 8.30 9.94 -0.15
N PRO A 74 8.46 11.07 -0.88
CA PRO A 74 7.96 11.17 -2.24
C PRO A 74 8.57 10.16 -3.23
N LYS A 75 9.86 9.79 -3.09
CA LYS A 75 10.48 8.82 -4.00
C LYS A 75 9.92 7.41 -3.75
N LEU A 76 9.70 7.03 -2.50
CA LEU A 76 9.05 5.78 -2.14
C LEU A 76 7.62 5.74 -2.65
N MET A 77 6.82 6.80 -2.44
CA MET A 77 5.45 6.84 -2.95
C MET A 77 5.40 6.69 -4.46
N LYS A 78 6.32 7.34 -5.18
CA LYS A 78 6.45 7.19 -6.63
C LYS A 78 6.88 5.77 -7.04
N LYS A 79 7.81 5.16 -6.29
CA LYS A 79 8.23 3.77 -6.54
C LYS A 79 7.05 2.81 -6.38
N ILE A 80 6.30 2.91 -5.29
CA ILE A 80 5.14 2.05 -5.02
C ILE A 80 4.05 2.28 -6.06
N ALA A 81 3.69 3.54 -6.36
CA ALA A 81 2.71 3.88 -7.39
C ALA A 81 3.05 3.22 -8.75
N ASN A 82 4.32 3.30 -9.17
CA ASN A 82 4.78 2.63 -10.40
C ASN A 82 4.63 1.09 -10.34
N GLN A 83 4.91 0.46 -9.18
CA GLN A 83 4.76 -1.00 -9.01
C GLN A 83 3.31 -1.45 -9.17
N ILE A 84 2.35 -0.64 -8.71
CA ILE A 84 0.92 -0.96 -8.68
C ILE A 84 0.11 -0.33 -9.82
N GLY A 85 0.76 0.34 -10.78
CA GLY A 85 0.12 0.95 -11.95
C GLY A 85 -0.75 2.17 -11.64
N LEU A 86 -0.35 2.96 -10.64
CA LEU A 86 -0.98 4.23 -10.23
C LEU A 86 -0.26 5.46 -10.79
#